data_AF-A0A381W3N9-F1
#
_entry.id   AF-A0A381W3N9-F1
#
_cell.length_a   1.000
_cell.length_b   1.000
_cell.length_c   1.000
_cell.angle_alpha   90.00
_cell.angle_beta   90.00
_cell.angle_gamma   90.00
#
_symmetry.space_group_name_H-M   'P 1'
#
loop_
_entity.id
_entity.type
_entity.pdbx_description
1 polymer ?
#
loop_
_entity_poly.entity_id
_entity_poly.type
_entity_poly.pdbx_seq_one_letter_code
_entity_poly.pdbx_strand_id
1 'polypeptide(L)' 'MSEDLKFPVPEDFKKSAHITDEIYKDLYNESQQDNVGFWSKQGKRIDWIKPYNNIKNVI' A
#
# COMPACT_ATOMS: atom_id res chain seq x y z
N MET A 1 17.54 -14.77 -21.76
CA MET A 1 16.83 -13.54 -21.36
C MET A 1 15.36 -13.81 -21.56
N SER A 2 14.59 -13.86 -20.48
CA SER A 2 13.14 -14.05 -20.55
C SER A 2 12.53 -12.82 -21.23
N GLU A 3 11.62 -13.00 -22.19
CA GLU A 3 10.86 -11.89 -22.78
C GLU A 3 9.95 -11.26 -21.72
N ASP A 4 10.03 -9.93 -21.58
CA ASP A 4 9.29 -9.17 -20.57
C ASP A 4 7.86 -8.89 -21.07
N LEU A 5 7.01 -9.91 -20.96
CA LEU A 5 5.59 -9.83 -21.35
C LEU A 5 4.82 -8.94 -20.36
N LYS A 6 4.48 -7.72 -20.80
CA LYS A 6 3.64 -6.80 -20.03
C LYS A 6 2.20 -6.88 -20.50
N PHE A 7 1.29 -7.19 -19.58
CA PHE A 7 -0.15 -7.26 -19.84
C PHE A 7 -0.85 -6.02 -19.27
N PRO A 8 -1.68 -5.31 -20.06
CA PRO A 8 -2.45 -4.19 -19.56
C PRO A 8 -3.51 -4.68 -18.56
N VAL A 9 -3.87 -3.81 -17.62
CA VAL A 9 -4.97 -4.06 -16.70
C VAL A 9 -6.30 -4.05 -17.47
N PRO A 10 -7.13 -5.10 -17.38
CA PRO A 10 -8.45 -5.10 -18.02
C PRO A 10 -9.33 -3.95 -17.54
N GLU A 11 -10.06 -3.31 -18.45
CA GLU A 11 -10.88 -2.13 -18.15
C GLU A 11 -11.94 -2.38 -17.08
N ASP A 12 -12.55 -3.56 -17.05
CA ASP A 12 -13.56 -3.89 -16.05
C ASP A 12 -12.97 -3.99 -14.64
N PHE A 13 -11.73 -4.49 -14.52
CA PHE A 13 -11.02 -4.50 -13.24
C PHE A 13 -10.61 -3.10 -12.82
N LYS A 14 -10.14 -2.27 -13.77
CA LYS A 14 -9.70 -0.90 -13.51
C LYS A 14 -10.81 -0.03 -12.88
N LYS A 15 -12.08 -0.27 -13.24
CA LYS A 15 -13.24 0.45 -12.71
C LYS A 15 -13.54 0.13 -11.25
N SER A 16 -13.26 -1.10 -10.80
CA SER A 16 -13.54 -1.56 -9.42
C SER A 16 -12.30 -1.59 -8.53
N ALA A 17 -11.11 -1.33 -9.07
CA ALA A 17 -9.88 -1.37 -8.31
C ALA A 17 -9.85 -0.28 -7.23
N HIS A 18 -9.43 -0.66 -6.03
CA HIS A 18 -9.27 0.29 -4.92
C HIS A 18 -8.05 1.22 -5.07
N ILE A 19 -7.14 0.87 -5.98
CA ILE A 19 -5.85 1.55 -6.17
C ILE A 19 -5.57 1.61 -7.67
N THR A 20 -5.23 2.80 -8.17
CA THR A 20 -4.69 2.99 -9.52
C THR A 20 -3.17 2.98 -9.49
N ASP A 21 -2.53 3.00 -10.67
CA ASP A 21 -1.06 3.08 -10.75
C ASP A 21 -0.50 4.35 -10.07
N GLU A 22 -1.19 5.48 -10.23
CA GLU A 22 -0.81 6.73 -9.57
C GLU A 22 -0.93 6.61 -8.05
N ILE A 23 -2.07 6.11 -7.55
CA ILE A 23 -2.30 5.92 -6.11
C ILE A 23 -1.30 4.93 -5.52
N TYR A 24 -0.96 3.86 -6.25
CA TYR A 24 0.04 2.89 -5.82
C TYR A 24 1.40 3.55 -5.64
N LYS A 25 1.85 4.34 -6.63
CA LYS A 25 3.14 5.04 -6.57
C LYS A 25 3.19 5.99 -5.39
N ASP A 26 2.14 6.75 -5.16
CA ASP A 26 2.07 7.69 -4.03
C ASP A 26 2.11 6.96 -2.68
N LEU A 27 1.27 5.93 -2.50
CA LEU A 27 1.26 5.12 -1.27
C LEU A 27 2.60 4.42 -1.04
N TYR A 28 3.22 3.91 -2.10
CA TYR A 28 4.52 3.25 -2.01
C TYR A 28 5.60 4.25 -1.60
N ASN A 29 5.65 5.42 -2.25
CA ASN A 29 6.58 6.49 -1.90
C ASN A 29 6.38 6.95 -0.44
N GLU A 30 5.14 7.15 0.01
CA GLU A 30 4.83 7.48 1.41
C GLU A 30 5.33 6.39 2.36
N SER A 31 5.07 5.11 2.04
CA SER A 31 5.49 3.97 2.88
C SER A 31 7.01 3.83 3.02
N GLN A 32 7.76 4.30 2.02
CA GLN A 32 9.22 4.27 2.00
C GLN A 32 9.83 5.51 2.70
N GLN A 33 9.26 6.70 2.47
CA GLN A 33 9.76 7.95 3.04
C GLN A 33 9.38 8.13 4.51
N ASP A 34 8.13 7.83 4.88
CA ASP A 34 7.62 7.88 6.25
C ASP A 34 6.91 6.57 6.60
N ASN A 35 7.72 5.55 6.83
CA ASN A 35 7.23 4.21 7.14
C ASN A 35 6.36 4.18 8.41
N VAL A 36 6.74 4.94 9.45
CA VAL A 36 6.03 4.97 10.73
C VAL A 36 4.70 5.71 10.60
N GLY A 37 4.68 6.87 9.95
CA GLY A 37 3.44 7.61 9.70
C GLY A 37 2.47 6.84 8.81
N PHE A 38 2.97 6.26 7.72
CA PHE A 38 2.17 5.43 6.82
C PHE A 38 1.49 4.27 7.55
N TRP A 39 2.27 3.43 8.25
CA TRP A 39 1.71 2.26 8.92
C TRP A 39 0.85 2.61 10.14
N SER A 40 1.12 3.73 10.83
CA SER A 40 0.25 4.25 11.88
C SER A 40 -1.13 4.62 11.35
N LYS A 41 -1.21 5.21 10.14
CA LYS A 41 -2.47 5.52 9.46
C LYS A 41 -3.17 4.27 8.95
N GLN A 42 -2.44 3.34 8.31
CA GLN A 42 -3.04 2.12 7.76
C GLN A 42 -3.58 1.19 8.85
N GLY A 43 -2.87 1.03 9.97
CA GLY A 43 -3.28 0.12 11.04
C GLY A 43 -4.53 0.56 11.82
N LYS A 44 -4.94 1.84 11.71
CA LYS A 44 -6.21 2.36 12.26
C LYS A 44 -7.46 1.84 11.55
N ARG A 45 -7.31 1.17 10.41
CA ARG A 45 -8.42 0.52 9.69
C ARG A 45 -8.92 -0.75 10.38
N ILE A 46 -8.18 -1.24 11.36
CA ILE A 46 -8.50 -2.44 12.14
C ILE A 46 -9.05 -1.97 13.49
N ASP A 47 -10.12 -2.62 13.96
CA ASP A 47 -10.66 -2.40 15.29
C ASP A 47 -9.84 -3.17 16.32
N TRP A 48 -8.99 -2.44 17.05
CA TRP A 48 -8.14 -3.02 18.09
C TRP A 48 -8.87 -3.03 19.43
N ILE A 49 -8.84 -4.19 20.10
CA ILE A 49 -9.30 -4.29 21.50
C ILE A 49 -8.44 -3.40 22.41
N LYS A 50 -7.13 -3.29 22.12
CA LYS A 50 -6.20 -2.37 22.77
C LYS A 50 -5.36 -1.64 21.72
N PRO A 51 -5.33 -0.29 21.72
CA PRO A 51 -4.49 0.47 20.79
C PRO A 51 -3.00 0.10 20.93
N TYR A 52 -2.31 -0.03 19.80
CA TYR A 52 -0.87 -0.20 19.77
C TYR A 52 -0.15 1.15 19.83
N ASN A 53 1.07 1.17 20.38
CA ASN A 53 1.92 2.37 20.44
C ASN A 53 3.19 2.24 19.59
N ASN A 54 3.66 1.02 19.34
CA ASN A 54 4.85 0.75 18.54
C ASN A 54 4.41 0.34 17.13
N ILE A 55 4.79 1.11 16.13
CA ILE A 55 4.38 0.90 14.73
C ILE A 55 5.34 -0.02 13.98
N LYS A 56 6.64 0.14 14.23
CA LYS A 56 7.71 -0.58 13.56
C LYS A 56 8.74 -1.00 14.59
N ASN A 57 9.13 -2.27 14.57
CA ASN A 57 10.22 -2.81 15.38
C ASN A 57 11.02 -3.80 14.53
N VAL A 58 11.99 -3.28 13.79
CA VAL A 58 12.95 -4.07 13.02
C VAL A 58 14.36 -3.66 13.42
N ILE A 59 15.24 -4.65 13.47
CA ILE A 59 16.67 -4.54 13.83
C ILE A 59 17.42 -3.84 12.69
#